data_AF-A0A212DWH3-F1
#
_entry.id   AF-A0A212DWH3-F1
#
_cell.length_a   1.000
_cell.length_b   1.000
_cell.length_c   1.000
_cell.angle_alpha   90.00
_cell.angle_beta   90.00
_cell.angle_gamma   90.00
#
_symmetry.space_group_name_H-M   'P 1'
#
loop_
_entity.id
_entity.type
_entity.pdbx_description
1 polymer ?
#
loop_
_entity_poly.entity_id
_entity_poly.type
_entity_poly.pdbx_seq_one_letter_code
_entity_poly.pdbx_strand_id
1 'polypeptide(L)' 'MDDNNWYIIGAWITGVIAFFVIWIYSFFAWGFLIGLAIGWLPAIIGAFILGFLWPLVALALAGLAILILSQM' A
#
# COMPACT_ATOMS: atom_id res chain seq x y z
N MET A 1 -9.09 -22.28 9.74
CA MET A 1 -8.50 -21.31 8.79
C MET A 1 -7.03 -21.28 9.12
N ASP A 2 -6.16 -21.66 8.20
CA ASP A 2 -4.71 -21.61 8.42
C ASP A 2 -4.26 -20.15 8.53
N ASP A 3 -3.46 -19.80 9.53
CA ASP A 3 -2.95 -18.44 9.76
C ASP A 3 -2.22 -17.87 8.54
N ASN A 4 -1.63 -18.75 7.73
CA ASN A 4 -1.02 -18.43 6.45
C ASN A 4 -1.99 -17.76 5.46
N ASN A 5 -3.27 -18.15 5.47
CA ASN A 5 -4.26 -17.61 4.54
C ASN A 5 -4.54 -16.12 4.81
N TRP A 6 -4.66 -15.73 6.07
CA TRP A 6 -4.90 -14.33 6.45
C TRP A 6 -3.72 -13.43 6.13
N TYR A 7 -2.49 -13.93 6.32
CA TYR A 7 -1.29 -13.18 5.95
C TYR A 7 -1.22 -12.94 4.44
N ILE A 8 -1.46 -13.97 3.63
CA ILE A 8 -1.44 -13.86 2.17
C ILE A 8 -2.52 -12.87 1.69
N ILE A 9 -3.73 -12.96 2.23
CA ILE A 9 -4.84 -12.06 1.86
C ILE A 9 -4.49 -10.61 2.21
N GLY A 10 -4.00 -10.35 3.44
CA GLY A 10 -3.58 -9.02 3.86
C GLY A 10 -2.46 -8.46 2.98
N ALA A 11 -1.45 -9.28 2.69
CA ALA A 11 -0.33 -8.90 1.84
C ALA A 11 -0.78 -8.53 0.42
N TRP A 12 -1.71 -9.29 -0.16
CA TRP A 12 -2.29 -9.00 -1.47
C TRP A 12 -3.10 -7.70 -1.47
N ILE A 13 -3.99 -7.51 -0.51
CA ILE A 13 -4.83 -6.30 -0.42
C ILE A 13 -3.95 -5.06 -0.28
N THR A 14 -3.05 -5.05 0.71
CA THR A 14 -2.16 -3.91 0.95
C THR A 14 -1.21 -3.67 -0.22
N GLY A 15 -0.66 -4.73 -0.81
CA GLY A 15 0.22 -4.64 -1.97
C GLY A 15 -0.48 -4.03 -3.20
N VAL A 16 -1.69 -4.49 -3.52
CA VAL A 16 -2.47 -3.97 -4.67
C VAL A 16 -2.83 -2.49 -4.46
N ILE A 17 -3.26 -2.11 -3.25
CA ILE A 17 -3.55 -0.70 -2.93
C ILE A 17 -2.28 0.14 -3.06
N ALA A 18 -1.18 -0.30 -2.47
CA ALA A 18 0.11 0.39 -2.55
C ALA A 18 0.60 0.54 -3.99
N PHE A 19 0.44 -0.50 -4.81
CA PHE A 19 0.77 -0.44 -6.24
C PHE A 19 0.03 0.71 -6.91
N PHE A 20 -1.30 0.77 -6.79
CA PHE A 20 -2.07 1.82 -7.45
C PHE A 20 -1.77 3.21 -6.89
N VAL A 21 -1.58 3.35 -5.58
CA VAL A 21 -1.22 4.64 -4.96
C VAL A 21 0.11 5.15 -5.52
N ILE A 22 1.15 4.32 -5.55
CA ILE A 22 2.48 4.73 -6.03
C ILE A 22 2.47 4.94 -7.54
N TRP A 23 1.80 4.07 -8.28
CA TRP A 23 1.70 4.21 -9.73
C TRP A 23 0.94 5.49 -10.10
N ILE A 24 -0.22 5.76 -9.49
CA ILE A 24 -0.99 6.98 -9.71
C ILE A 24 -0.17 8.22 -9.29
N TYR A 25 0.55 8.15 -8.17
CA TYR A 25 1.46 9.22 -7.75
C TYR A 25 2.52 9.56 -8.80
N SER A 26 3.03 8.56 -9.53
CA SER A 26 4.05 8.77 -10.56
C SER A 26 3.58 9.66 -11.72
N PHE A 27 2.28 9.66 -12.06
CA PHE A 27 1.72 10.55 -13.08
C PHE A 27 1.81 12.02 -12.65
N PHE A 28 1.64 12.30 -11.35
CA PHE A 28 1.77 13.64 -10.79
C PHE A 28 3.23 14.06 -10.63
N ALA A 29 4.09 13.12 -10.23
CA ALA A 29 5.51 13.41 -9.98
C ALA A 29 6.33 13.60 -11.27
N TRP A 30 6.08 12.77 -12.29
CA TRP A 30 6.92 12.70 -13.51
C TRP A 30 6.17 13.07 -14.78
N GLY A 31 4.88 13.41 -14.68
CA GLY A 31 4.01 13.68 -15.81
C GLY A 31 3.38 12.41 -16.38
N PHE A 32 2.31 12.59 -17.18
CA PHE A 32 1.45 11.49 -17.63
C PHE A 32 2.20 10.38 -18.39
N LEU A 33 2.99 10.74 -19.40
CA LEU A 33 3.65 9.75 -20.27
C LEU A 33 4.75 8.96 -19.53
N ILE A 34 5.54 9.64 -18.69
CA ILE A 34 6.63 9.01 -17.94
C ILE A 34 6.05 8.16 -16.80
N GLY A 35 5.07 8.68 -16.05
CA GLY A 35 4.37 7.91 -15.03
C GLY A 35 3.70 6.66 -15.59
N LEU A 36 3.06 6.76 -16.75
CA LEU A 36 2.49 5.61 -17.44
C LEU A 36 3.55 4.59 -17.87
N ALA A 37 4.62 5.04 -18.53
CA ALA A 37 5.62 4.16 -19.15
C ALA A 37 6.51 3.44 -18.12
N ILE A 38 6.95 4.13 -17.06
CA ILE A 38 7.95 3.61 -16.11
C ILE A 38 7.50 3.62 -14.65
N GLY A 39 6.40 4.31 -14.32
CA GLY A 39 5.92 4.44 -12.94
C GLY A 39 5.44 3.13 -12.31
N TRP A 40 5.09 2.13 -13.13
CA TRP A 40 4.70 0.80 -12.63
C TRP A 40 5.88 0.07 -11.98
N LEU A 41 7.11 0.34 -12.40
CA LEU A 41 8.31 -0.34 -11.87
C LEU A 41 8.55 -0.04 -10.38
N PRO A 42 8.68 1.23 -9.95
CA PRO A 42 8.78 1.55 -8.52
C PRO A 42 7.50 1.18 -7.76
N ALA A 43 6.34 1.20 -8.41
CA ALA A 43 5.08 0.79 -7.79
C ALA A 43 5.06 -0.70 -7.43
N ILE A 44 5.59 -1.59 -8.29
CA ILE A 44 5.72 -3.02 -7.96
C ILE A 44 6.65 -3.21 -6.77
N ILE A 45 7.79 -2.53 -6.74
CA ILE A 45 8.75 -2.64 -5.62
C ILE A 45 8.09 -2.20 -4.31
N GLY A 46 7.43 -1.04 -4.31
CA GLY A 46 6.70 -0.54 -3.15
C GLY A 46 5.55 -1.45 -2.73
N ALA A 47 4.82 -2.04 -3.69
CA ALA A 47 3.74 -2.99 -3.43
C ALA A 47 4.24 -4.27 -2.74
N PHE A 48 5.38 -4.81 -3.17
CA PHE A 48 5.98 -5.97 -2.51
C PHE A 48 6.41 -5.66 -1.08
N ILE A 49 7.07 -4.51 -0.87
CA ILE A 49 7.55 -4.10 0.46
C ILE A 49 6.37 -3.85 1.40
N LEU A 50 5.38 -3.04 0.98
CA LEU A 50 4.23 -2.69 1.80
C LEU A 50 3.28 -3.87 2.01
N GLY A 51 3.12 -4.73 1.00
CA GLY A 51 2.38 -5.98 1.11
C GLY A 51 3.04 -6.94 2.12
N PHE A 52 4.35 -7.11 2.06
CA PHE A 52 5.08 -7.92 3.05
C PHE A 52 4.94 -7.35 4.48
N LEU A 53 4.94 -6.02 4.61
CA LEU A 53 4.81 -5.30 5.87
C LEU A 53 3.36 -4.96 6.26
N TRP A 54 2.35 -5.59 5.63
CA TRP A 54 0.94 -5.25 5.85
C TRP A 54 0.50 -5.24 7.33
N PRO A 55 1.00 -6.12 8.24
CA PRO A 55 0.57 -6.08 9.63
C PRO A 55 0.97 -4.76 10.31
N LEU A 56 2.14 -4.20 9.97
CA LEU A 56 2.58 -2.91 10.49
C LEU A 56 1.75 -1.76 9.92
N VAL A 57 1.38 -1.83 8.64
CA VAL A 57 0.48 -0.85 8.00
C VAL A 57 -0.88 -0.86 8.70
N ALA A 58 -1.43 -2.05 8.96
CA ALA A 58 -2.70 -2.20 9.67
C ALA A 58 -2.63 -1.63 11.10
N LEU A 59 -1.55 -1.91 11.85
CA LEU A 59 -1.34 -1.35 13.18
C LEU A 59 -1.22 0.19 13.15
N ALA A 60 -0.51 0.75 12.18
CA ALA A 60 -0.39 2.20 12.02
C ALA A 60 -1.75 2.86 11.74
N LEU A 61 -2.55 2.27 10.86
CA LEU A 61 -3.90 2.76 10.54
C LEU A 61 -4.85 2.65 11.75
N ALA A 62 -4.78 1.54 12.49
CA ALA A 62 -5.57 1.35 13.71
C ALA A 62 -5.20 2.39 14.78
N GLY A 63 -3.90 2.61 15.00
CA GLY A 63 -3.41 3.64 15.92
C GLY A 63 -3.85 5.05 15.54
N LEU A 64 -3.78 5.39 14.24
CA LEU A 64 -4.28 6.66 13.72
C LEU A 64 -5.79 6.82 13.96
N ALA A 65 -6.59 5.79 13.70
CA ALA A 65 -8.03 5.81 13.91
C ALA A 65 -8.38 6.02 15.38
N ILE A 66 -7.72 5.30 16.30
CA ILE A 66 -7.92 5.47 17.75
C ILE A 66 -7.56 6.90 18.19
N LEU A 67 -6.44 7.44 17.71
CA LEU A 67 -6.03 8.80 18.01
C LEU A 67 -7.09 9.82 17.55
N ILE A 68 -7.61 9.69 16.33
CA ILE A 68 -8.65 10.60 15.81
C ILE A 68 -9.92 10.49 16.65
N LEU A 69 -10.36 9.27 16.95
CA LEU A 69 -11.57 9.03 17.74
C LEU A 69 -11.46 9.52 19.19
N SER A 70 -10.26 9.59 19.76
CA SER A 70 -10.06 10.11 21.12
C SER A 70 -10.08 11.63 21.22
N GLN A 71 -9.97 12.35 20.09
CA GLN A 71 -10.07 13.81 20.04
C GLN A 71 -11.50 14.31 19.75
N MET A 72 -12.43 13.42 19.39
CA MET A 72 -13.84 13.72 19.14
C MET A 72 -14.66 13.66 20.43
#